data_AF-A0A8C0M1S3-F1
#
_entry.id   AF-A0A8C0M1S3-F1
#
_cell.length_a   1.000
_cell.length_b   1.000
_cell.length_c   1.000
_cell.angle_alpha   90.00
_cell.angle_beta   90.00
_cell.angle_gamma   90.00
#
_symmetry.space_group_name_H-M   'P 1'
#
loop_
_entity.id
_entity.type
_entity.pdbx_description
1 polymer ?
#
loop_
_entity_poly.entity_id
_entity_poly.type
_entity_poly.pdbx_seq_one_letter_code
_entity_poly.pdbx_strand_id
1 'polypeptide(L)'
;MLALFFFQMPGVTVKDVNQQEFVRALAAFLKKSGKLKVPEWVDTVKLAKHKELAPYDENWFYTRAGPGSQALWVDGGPPSMTVSLGETARLQCLHNRSRLSSKLNITWWRVLQGNATWPDIFLSYGKGPNGELTIDTVNKSHMGMYRCQVEEKDLNQKILSSQQSCGTYLRVRERLPRPFLDMGEGTKNNIITAEGIILLFCAVVPGTLLLFRKRWQNMKFGVDAQDDYEDENLYEGLNLDDCSMYEDISRGLQGTYQDVGSLHIGDGDVQLEKP
;
A
#
# COMPACT_ATOMS: atom_id res chain seq x y z
N MET A 1 25.52 47.99 36.95
CA MET A 1 25.83 46.54 36.90
C MET A 1 24.92 45.92 35.86
N LEU A 2 25.33 45.93 34.59
CA LEU A 2 24.56 45.35 33.47
C LEU A 2 24.85 43.85 33.42
N ALA A 3 23.87 43.04 33.79
CA ALA A 3 23.94 41.59 33.68
C ALA A 3 23.93 41.21 32.19
N LEU A 4 25.10 40.84 31.67
CA LEU A 4 25.21 40.17 30.37
C LEU A 4 24.63 38.76 30.51
N PHE A 5 23.38 38.59 30.10
CA PHE A 5 22.81 37.28 29.80
C PHE A 5 23.55 36.70 28.59
N PHE A 6 24.56 35.88 28.84
CA PHE A 6 25.09 34.97 27.83
C PHE A 6 24.05 33.87 27.58
N PHE A 7 23.19 34.07 26.58
CA PHE A 7 22.39 32.98 26.04
C PHE A 7 23.35 31.95 25.43
N GLN A 8 23.41 30.77 26.02
CA GLN A 8 24.08 29.61 25.46
C GLN A 8 23.33 29.20 24.19
N MET A 9 23.88 29.52 23.02
CA MET A 9 23.29 29.08 21.74
C MET A 9 23.41 27.54 21.61
N PRO A 10 22.39 26.84 21.07
CA PRO A 10 22.49 25.42 20.75
C PRO A 10 23.65 25.18 19.78
N GLY A 11 24.27 24.00 19.85
CA GLY A 11 25.40 23.64 18.98
C GLY A 11 24.97 23.63 17.50
N VAL A 12 25.35 24.66 16.75
CA VAL A 12 25.11 24.78 15.31
C VAL A 12 26.20 24.03 14.57
N THR A 13 25.84 23.14 13.64
CA THR A 13 26.81 22.45 12.78
C THR A 13 27.03 23.22 11.48
N VAL A 14 28.15 22.99 10.79
CA VAL A 14 28.48 23.64 9.50
C VAL A 14 27.43 23.36 8.43
N LYS A 15 26.65 22.27 8.57
CA LYS A 15 25.59 21.89 7.63
C LYS A 15 24.32 22.74 7.77
N ASP A 16 24.13 23.39 8.93
CA ASP A 16 22.91 24.14 9.25
C ASP A 16 23.00 25.61 8.79
N VAL A 17 24.16 26.04 8.27
CA VAL A 17 24.43 27.42 7.86
C VAL A 17 24.36 27.54 6.34
N ASN A 18 23.81 28.66 5.86
CA ASN A 18 23.79 28.97 4.44
C ASN A 18 25.23 28.98 3.87
N GLN A 19 25.46 28.20 2.82
CA GLN A 19 26.78 28.03 2.22
C GLN A 19 27.41 29.37 1.81
N GLN A 20 26.63 30.30 1.25
CA GLN A 20 27.18 31.59 0.79
C GLN A 20 27.66 32.47 1.96
N GLU A 21 26.93 32.47 3.06
CA GLU A 21 27.30 33.24 4.25
C GLU A 21 28.52 32.65 4.93
N PHE A 22 28.57 31.32 5.05
CA PHE A 22 29.71 30.60 5.61
C PHE A 22 31.00 30.89 4.83
N VAL A 23 30.95 30.82 3.50
CA VAL A 23 32.12 31.05 2.64
C VAL A 23 32.63 32.48 2.78
N ARG A 24 31.76 33.50 2.83
CA ARG A 24 32.16 34.89 3.05
C ARG A 24 32.80 35.10 4.42
N ALA A 25 32.21 34.53 5.47
CA ALA A 25 32.75 34.61 6.83
C ALA A 25 34.11 33.92 6.94
N LEU A 26 34.26 32.75 6.31
CA LEU A 26 35.53 32.00 6.25
C LEU A 26 36.59 32.78 5.46
N ALA A 27 36.25 33.39 4.33
CA ALA A 27 37.15 34.22 3.55
C ALA A 27 37.68 35.42 4.37
N ALA A 28 36.80 36.10 5.11
CA ALA A 28 37.18 37.18 6.01
C ALA A 28 38.09 36.69 7.15
N PHE A 29 37.84 35.50 7.71
CA PHE A 29 38.71 34.89 8.71
C PHE A 29 40.10 34.55 8.15
N LEU A 30 40.16 33.96 6.95
CA LEU A 30 41.43 33.61 6.30
C LEU A 30 42.29 34.85 6.01
N LYS A 31 41.65 35.94 5.54
CA LYS A 31 42.32 37.24 5.35
C LYS A 31 42.90 37.79 6.64
N LYS A 32 42.14 37.76 7.74
CA LYS A 32 42.62 38.19 9.07
C LYS A 32 43.72 37.28 9.62
N SER A 33 43.71 36.00 9.29
CA SER A 33 44.69 35.04 9.82
C SER A 33 46.10 35.21 9.24
N GLY A 34 46.24 35.80 8.05
CA GLY A 34 47.53 36.00 7.38
C GLY A 34 48.29 34.72 7.02
N LYS A 35 47.70 33.54 7.19
CA LYS A 35 48.37 32.23 6.98
C LYS A 35 48.45 31.82 5.51
N LEU A 36 47.64 32.42 4.65
CA LEU A 36 47.62 32.15 3.21
C LEU A 36 48.52 33.15 2.49
N LYS A 37 49.56 32.67 1.81
CA LYS A 37 50.39 33.49 0.93
C LYS A 37 49.57 33.79 -0.33
N VAL A 38 49.24 35.07 -0.53
CA VAL A 38 48.56 35.54 -1.74
C VAL A 38 49.60 35.67 -2.85
N PRO A 39 49.42 35.00 -4.00
CA PRO A 39 50.31 35.15 -5.15
C PRO A 39 50.20 36.54 -5.80
N GLU A 40 51.28 37.01 -6.42
CA GLU A 40 51.34 38.31 -7.09
C GLU A 40 50.38 38.43 -8.29
N TRP A 41 50.11 37.33 -8.99
CA TRP A 41 49.24 37.33 -10.18
C TRP A 41 47.74 37.49 -9.88
N VAL A 42 47.33 37.50 -8.61
CA VAL A 42 45.92 37.53 -8.20
C VAL A 42 45.18 38.76 -8.75
N ASP A 43 45.86 39.90 -8.90
CA ASP A 43 45.22 41.12 -9.39
C ASP A 43 45.15 41.20 -10.92
N THR A 44 45.86 40.33 -11.62
CA THR A 44 45.99 40.38 -13.09
C THR A 44 45.10 39.34 -13.80
N VAL A 45 44.66 38.29 -13.10
CA VAL A 45 43.98 37.16 -13.73
C VAL A 45 42.47 37.27 -13.70
N LYS A 46 41.84 36.74 -14.74
CA LYS A 46 40.40 36.47 -14.78
C LYS A 46 40.07 35.05 -14.34
N LEU A 47 38.90 34.86 -13.72
CA LEU A 47 38.50 33.55 -13.16
C LEU A 47 38.23 32.47 -14.21
N ALA A 48 37.79 32.86 -15.41
CA ALA A 48 37.42 31.96 -16.48
C ALA A 48 37.60 32.62 -17.86
N LYS A 49 37.79 31.82 -18.92
CA LYS A 49 38.01 32.30 -20.29
C LYS A 49 36.88 33.23 -20.78
N HIS A 50 35.64 32.90 -20.44
CA HIS A 50 34.42 33.63 -20.83
C HIS A 50 34.13 34.90 -20.02
N LYS A 51 34.95 35.22 -19.01
CA LYS A 51 34.80 36.46 -18.24
C LYS A 51 35.66 37.55 -18.89
N GLU A 52 35.07 38.70 -19.15
CA GLU A 52 35.77 39.85 -19.76
C GLU A 52 36.40 40.75 -18.70
N LEU A 53 35.79 40.85 -17.52
CA LEU A 53 36.23 41.69 -16.41
C LEU A 53 36.95 40.88 -15.33
N ALA A 54 37.79 41.59 -14.57
CA ALA A 54 38.38 41.08 -13.35
C ALA A 54 37.29 40.75 -12.30
N PRO A 55 37.58 39.86 -11.34
CA PRO A 55 36.63 39.53 -10.27
C PRO A 55 36.23 40.79 -9.47
N TYR A 56 34.92 40.97 -9.26
CA TYR A 56 34.41 42.15 -8.55
C TYR A 56 34.70 42.11 -7.04
N ASP A 57 34.76 40.91 -6.44
CA ASP A 57 35.05 40.74 -5.02
C ASP A 57 36.57 40.75 -4.79
N GLU A 58 37.10 41.72 -4.04
CA GLU A 58 38.52 41.76 -3.66
C GLU A 58 38.96 40.50 -2.89
N ASN A 59 38.03 39.86 -2.18
CA ASN A 59 38.32 38.64 -1.44
C ASN A 59 38.11 37.37 -2.27
N TRP A 60 37.96 37.50 -3.60
CA TRP A 60 37.69 36.36 -4.49
C TRP A 60 38.70 35.22 -4.32
N PHE A 61 39.97 35.55 -4.07
CA PHE A 61 41.03 34.56 -3.86
C PHE A 61 40.77 33.73 -2.59
N TYR A 62 40.37 34.37 -1.49
CA TYR A 62 40.01 33.70 -0.24
C TYR A 62 38.70 32.91 -0.37
N THR A 63 37.72 33.47 -1.09
CA THR A 63 36.44 32.83 -1.42
C THR A 63 36.65 31.57 -2.26
N ARG A 64 37.67 31.52 -3.14
CA ARG A 64 38.05 30.33 -3.94
C ARG A 64 38.97 29.36 -3.20
N ALA A 65 39.79 29.86 -2.27
CA ALA A 65 40.61 29.01 -1.42
C ALA A 65 39.76 28.21 -0.40
N GLY A 66 38.65 28.79 0.07
CA GLY A 66 37.73 28.14 1.02
C GLY A 66 37.16 26.78 0.56
N PRO A 67 36.65 26.65 -0.68
CA PRO A 67 36.17 25.37 -1.23
C PRO A 67 37.28 24.36 -1.58
N GLY A 68 38.54 24.80 -1.68
CA GLY A 68 39.68 23.95 -2.06
C GLY A 68 40.06 22.92 -0.99
N SER A 69 39.58 23.09 0.23
CA SER A 69 39.49 22.01 1.21
C SER A 69 38.26 21.17 0.89
N GLN A 70 38.39 20.19 -0.02
CA GLN A 70 37.44 19.08 -0.08
C GLN A 70 37.39 18.48 1.32
N ALA A 71 36.33 18.76 2.07
CA ALA A 71 36.13 18.12 3.36
C ALA A 71 35.67 16.68 3.10
N LEU A 72 36.13 15.75 3.94
CA LEU A 72 35.65 14.36 3.96
C LEU A 72 34.12 14.38 3.96
N TRP A 73 33.53 13.72 2.98
CA TRP A 73 32.08 13.48 2.94
C TRP A 73 31.84 11.99 2.76
N VAL A 74 30.76 11.53 3.40
CA VAL A 74 30.31 10.14 3.39
C VAL A 74 28.84 10.18 2.97
N ASP A 75 28.48 9.36 2.00
CA ASP A 75 27.11 9.22 1.55
C ASP A 75 26.21 8.63 2.64
N GLY A 76 24.96 9.06 2.68
CA GLY A 76 23.98 8.51 3.60
C GLY A 76 23.61 7.06 3.28
N GLY A 77 23.74 6.65 2.01
CA GLY A 77 23.27 5.38 1.51
C GLY A 77 21.74 5.28 1.49
N PRO A 78 21.20 4.15 1.00
CA PRO A 78 19.77 3.90 1.07
C PRO A 78 19.32 3.72 2.53
N PRO A 79 18.11 4.17 2.91
CA PRO A 79 17.63 4.06 4.29
C PRO A 79 17.34 2.60 4.70
N SER A 80 17.02 1.73 3.74
CA SER A 80 16.82 0.30 4.00
C SER A 80 17.16 -0.55 2.78
N MET A 81 17.58 -1.79 3.04
CA MET A 81 17.89 -2.81 2.03
C MET A 81 17.18 -4.10 2.42
N THR A 82 16.56 -4.77 1.45
CA THR A 82 15.83 -6.03 1.69
C THR A 82 16.55 -7.18 1.01
N VAL A 83 16.83 -8.26 1.74
CA VAL A 83 17.56 -9.44 1.26
C VAL A 83 16.85 -10.71 1.73
N SER A 84 16.83 -11.77 0.91
CA SER A 84 16.21 -13.04 1.32
C SER A 84 17.13 -13.83 2.25
N LEU A 85 16.56 -14.75 3.04
CA LEU A 85 17.36 -15.68 3.85
C LEU A 85 18.35 -16.47 2.98
N GLY A 86 19.60 -16.53 3.42
CA GLY A 86 20.69 -17.24 2.73
C GLY A 86 21.28 -16.54 1.51
N GLU A 87 20.77 -15.35 1.14
CA GLU A 87 21.38 -14.52 0.10
C GLU A 87 22.50 -13.64 0.67
N THR A 88 23.34 -13.13 -0.22
CA THR A 88 24.45 -12.24 0.13
C THR A 88 24.00 -10.78 0.14
N ALA A 89 24.14 -10.10 1.29
CA ALA A 89 23.91 -8.66 1.38
C ALA A 89 25.22 -7.89 1.14
N ARG A 90 25.17 -6.85 0.29
CA ARG A 90 26.30 -5.95 0.00
C ARG A 90 25.92 -4.52 0.33
N LEU A 91 26.60 -3.94 1.31
CA LEU A 91 26.42 -2.55 1.74
C LEU A 91 27.66 -1.76 1.31
N GLN A 92 27.44 -0.72 0.51
CA GLN A 92 28.53 0.13 0.02
C GLN A 92 28.61 1.42 0.83
N CYS A 93 29.84 1.90 1.05
CA CYS A 93 30.11 3.16 1.72
C CYS A 93 30.75 4.13 0.74
N LEU A 94 29.92 4.89 0.03
CA LEU A 94 30.44 5.90 -0.91
C LEU A 94 30.99 7.08 -0.11
N HIS A 95 32.24 7.45 -0.39
CA HIS A 95 32.93 8.53 0.31
C HIS A 95 33.93 9.21 -0.61
N ASN A 96 34.29 10.45 -0.31
CA ASN A 96 35.37 11.16 -0.97
C ASN A 96 36.49 11.47 0.00
N ARG A 97 37.70 11.66 -0.52
CA ARG A 97 38.90 11.91 0.26
C ARG A 97 39.27 13.39 0.24
N SER A 98 39.68 13.93 1.38
CA SER A 98 40.11 15.33 1.48
C SER A 98 41.50 15.56 0.89
N ARG A 99 42.42 14.60 1.07
CA ARG A 99 43.81 14.68 0.59
C ARG A 99 44.24 13.39 -0.10
N LEU A 100 44.83 13.45 -1.29
CA LEU A 100 45.31 12.24 -2.01
C LEU A 100 46.41 11.43 -1.30
N SER A 101 47.01 11.96 -0.22
CA SER A 101 48.11 11.33 0.54
C SER A 101 47.69 10.74 1.91
N SER A 102 46.49 11.04 2.42
CA SER A 102 46.01 10.58 3.75
C SER A 102 45.47 9.13 3.77
N LYS A 103 45.88 8.28 4.72
CA LYS A 103 45.32 6.92 4.78
C LYS A 103 43.87 6.96 5.27
N LEU A 104 42.94 6.36 4.51
CA LEU A 104 41.55 6.22 4.92
C LEU A 104 41.35 4.91 5.69
N ASN A 105 40.59 4.97 6.77
CA ASN A 105 40.19 3.82 7.56
C ASN A 105 38.67 3.76 7.61
N ILE A 106 38.09 2.71 7.03
CA ILE A 106 36.64 2.55 6.90
C ILE A 106 36.20 1.43 7.84
N THR A 107 35.30 1.74 8.75
CA THR A 107 34.77 0.82 9.75
C THR A 107 33.26 0.71 9.66
N TRP A 108 32.76 -0.51 9.86
CA TRP A 108 31.32 -0.79 9.88
C TRP A 108 30.84 -1.08 11.29
N TRP A 109 29.75 -0.41 11.64
CA TRP A 109 29.08 -0.52 12.92
C TRP A 109 27.66 -0.99 12.74
N ARG A 110 27.18 -1.83 13.65
CA ARG A 110 25.79 -2.25 13.72
C ARG A 110 25.14 -1.65 14.96
N VAL A 111 24.07 -0.91 14.76
CA VAL A 111 23.27 -0.35 15.85
C VAL A 111 22.17 -1.34 16.22
N LEU A 112 22.16 -1.78 17.48
CA LEU A 112 21.08 -2.60 18.01
C LEU A 112 19.93 -1.70 18.52
N GLN A 113 18.70 -2.06 18.16
CA GLN A 113 17.49 -1.40 18.64
C GLN A 113 17.10 -1.93 20.02
N GLY A 114 17.52 -1.22 21.07
CA GLY A 114 17.17 -1.49 22.47
C GLY A 114 16.16 -0.49 23.04
N ASN A 115 15.61 -0.78 24.23
CA ASN A 115 14.57 0.05 24.86
C ASN A 115 15.05 1.44 25.34
N ALA A 116 16.37 1.68 25.45
CA ALA A 116 16.90 2.96 25.96
C ALA A 116 18.30 3.31 25.42
N THR A 117 19.12 2.32 25.05
CA THR A 117 20.46 2.54 24.49
C THR A 117 20.58 1.87 23.12
N TRP A 118 21.24 2.58 22.21
CA TRP A 118 21.55 2.12 20.86
C TRP A 118 23.06 1.87 20.78
N PRO A 119 23.58 0.77 21.37
CA PRO A 119 25.02 0.52 21.34
C PRO A 119 25.46 0.23 19.90
N ASP A 120 26.43 1.02 19.43
CA ASP A 120 27.11 0.77 18.18
C ASP A 120 28.10 -0.38 18.40
N ILE A 121 27.86 -1.52 17.75
CA ILE A 121 28.74 -2.69 17.80
C ILE A 121 29.68 -2.65 16.60
N PHE A 122 30.98 -2.65 16.87
CA PHE A 122 31.99 -2.78 15.84
C PHE A 122 31.87 -4.15 15.16
N LEU A 123 31.74 -4.13 13.84
CA LEU A 123 31.57 -5.35 13.06
C LEU A 123 32.86 -5.76 12.36
N SER A 124 33.39 -4.88 11.50
CA SER A 124 34.60 -5.15 10.71
C SER A 124 35.11 -3.90 10.00
N TYR A 125 36.32 -4.00 9.44
CA TYR A 125 36.86 -3.03 8.49
C TYR A 125 36.25 -3.25 7.10
N GLY A 126 36.04 -2.17 6.35
CA GLY A 126 35.52 -2.22 4.99
C GLY A 126 36.44 -3.02 4.06
N LYS A 127 35.85 -3.90 3.24
CA LYS A 127 36.57 -4.70 2.24
C LYS A 127 36.54 -3.99 0.88
N GLY A 128 37.65 -4.07 0.14
CA GLY A 128 37.75 -3.49 -1.20
C GLY A 128 38.03 -1.98 -1.23
N PRO A 129 38.10 -1.37 -2.43
CA PRO A 129 38.50 0.03 -2.61
C PRO A 129 37.48 1.03 -2.04
N ASN A 130 36.20 0.65 -2.00
CA ASN A 130 35.09 1.48 -1.51
C ASN A 130 34.69 1.14 -0.07
N GLY A 131 35.42 0.25 0.61
CA GLY A 131 35.13 -0.16 1.99
C GLY A 131 33.76 -0.81 2.15
N GLU A 132 33.43 -1.77 1.29
CA GLU A 132 32.14 -2.47 1.28
C GLU A 132 32.03 -3.48 2.42
N LEU A 133 30.82 -3.64 2.96
CA LEU A 133 30.47 -4.71 3.90
C LEU A 133 29.67 -5.78 3.16
N THR A 134 30.19 -7.01 3.15
CA THR A 134 29.53 -8.17 2.55
C THR A 134 29.18 -9.18 3.62
N ILE A 135 27.92 -9.61 3.65
CA ILE A 135 27.39 -10.66 4.52
C ILE A 135 26.93 -11.80 3.60
N ASP A 136 27.71 -12.87 3.51
CA ASP A 136 27.50 -13.93 2.50
C ASP A 136 26.23 -14.75 2.74
N THR A 137 25.97 -15.14 4.00
CA THR A 137 24.78 -15.92 4.40
C THR A 137 23.92 -15.11 5.38
N VAL A 138 22.94 -14.37 4.85
CA VAL A 138 22.07 -13.54 5.67
C VAL A 138 21.08 -14.38 6.50
N ASN A 139 21.07 -14.14 7.81
CA ASN A 139 20.14 -14.73 8.77
C ASN A 139 19.29 -13.62 9.43
N LYS A 140 18.17 -13.97 10.07
CA LYS A 140 17.33 -13.03 10.84
C LYS A 140 18.11 -12.29 11.93
N SER A 141 19.13 -12.92 12.51
CA SER A 141 20.01 -12.29 13.51
C SER A 141 20.83 -11.13 12.94
N HIS A 142 20.98 -11.03 11.63
CA HIS A 142 21.66 -9.92 10.95
C HIS A 142 20.73 -8.72 10.69
N MET A 143 19.46 -8.80 11.04
CA MET A 143 18.57 -7.63 10.98
C MET A 143 19.08 -6.52 11.91
N GLY A 144 19.05 -5.29 11.42
CA GLY A 144 19.50 -4.13 12.19
C GLY A 144 19.93 -2.98 11.29
N MET A 145 20.37 -1.90 11.93
CA MET A 145 20.86 -0.71 11.26
C MET A 145 22.38 -0.79 11.12
N TYR A 146 22.89 -0.65 9.90
CA TYR A 146 24.32 -0.66 9.62
C TYR A 146 24.79 0.74 9.28
N ARG A 147 25.87 1.20 9.91
CA ARG A 147 26.47 2.52 9.67
C ARG A 147 27.93 2.35 9.28
N CYS A 148 28.32 3.06 8.22
CA CYS A 148 29.70 3.23 7.85
C CYS A 148 30.29 4.45 8.57
N GLN A 149 31.48 4.30 9.11
CA GLN A 149 32.29 5.39 9.63
C GLN A 149 33.60 5.45 8.85
N VAL A 150 33.97 6.64 8.41
CA VAL A 150 35.21 6.88 7.66
C VAL A 150 36.08 7.84 8.45
N GLU A 151 37.30 7.40 8.75
CA GLU A 151 38.33 8.18 9.41
C GLU A 151 39.49 8.44 8.45
N GLU A 152 39.84 9.71 8.30
CA GLU A 152 41.01 10.14 7.55
C GLU A 152 42.20 10.32 8.50
N LYS A 153 43.28 9.57 8.28
CA LYS A 153 44.51 9.63 9.08
C LYS A 153 45.66 10.24 8.30
N ASP A 154 46.44 11.09 8.96
CA ASP A 154 47.68 11.63 8.39
C ASP A 154 48.81 10.59 8.38
N LEU A 155 49.95 10.90 7.74
CA LEU A 155 51.14 10.03 7.70
C LEU A 155 51.65 9.65 9.10
N ASN A 156 51.44 10.52 10.09
CA ASN A 156 51.77 10.29 11.51
C ASN A 156 50.63 9.59 12.29
N GLN A 157 49.68 8.95 11.60
CA GLN A 157 48.49 8.25 12.15
C GLN A 157 47.51 9.13 12.95
N LYS A 158 47.69 10.46 12.98
CA LYS A 158 46.76 11.39 13.63
C LYS A 158 45.45 11.45 12.84
N ILE A 159 44.32 11.30 13.53
CA ILE A 159 42.98 11.45 12.95
C ILE A 159 42.78 12.93 12.57
N LEU A 160 42.57 13.19 11.29
CA LEU A 160 42.36 14.52 10.73
C LEU A 160 40.87 14.87 10.68
N SER A 161 40.06 13.93 10.18
CA SER A 161 38.62 14.06 10.03
C SER A 161 37.94 12.71 10.23
N SER A 162 36.73 12.72 10.80
CA SER A 162 35.90 11.54 11.00
C SER A 162 34.46 11.89 10.67
N GLN A 163 33.83 11.11 9.80
CA GLN A 163 32.44 11.31 9.35
C GLN A 163 31.72 9.96 9.36
N GLN A 164 30.40 10.00 9.58
CA GLN A 164 29.55 8.81 9.67
C GLN A 164 28.35 8.92 8.72
N SER A 165 27.95 7.81 8.12
CA SER A 165 26.72 7.69 7.32
C SER A 165 25.46 7.66 8.21
N CYS A 166 24.31 8.10 7.69
CA CYS A 166 23.01 7.98 8.36
C CYS A 166 22.66 6.52 8.72
N GLY A 167 23.07 5.59 7.85
CA GLY A 167 22.96 4.14 8.00
C GLY A 167 21.84 3.52 7.18
N THR A 168 21.95 2.21 6.96
CA THR A 168 21.05 1.41 6.16
C THR A 168 20.46 0.28 7.00
N TYR A 169 19.12 0.20 7.05
CA TYR A 169 18.43 -0.85 7.78
C TYR A 169 18.32 -2.13 6.94
N LEU A 170 18.93 -3.22 7.38
CA LEU A 170 18.87 -4.51 6.69
C LEU A 170 17.60 -5.28 7.10
N ARG A 171 16.70 -5.48 6.14
CA ARG A 171 15.47 -6.27 6.28
C ARG A 171 15.69 -7.64 5.68
N VAL A 172 15.46 -8.68 6.47
CA VAL A 172 15.60 -10.06 6.02
C VAL A 172 14.21 -10.63 5.76
N ARG A 173 13.95 -11.03 4.51
CA ARG A 173 12.69 -11.67 4.13
C ARG A 173 12.88 -13.17 3.99
N GLU A 174 11.87 -13.92 4.40
CA GLU A 174 11.80 -15.34 4.07
C GLU A 174 11.35 -15.47 2.62
N ARG A 175 11.87 -16.49 1.92
CA ARG A 175 11.33 -16.82 0.60
C ARG A 175 9.90 -17.30 0.83
N LEU A 176 8.95 -16.68 0.13
CA LEU A 176 7.57 -17.14 0.13
C LEU A 176 7.59 -18.64 -0.24
N PRO A 177 6.95 -19.50 0.56
CA PRO A 177 6.83 -20.91 0.19
C PRO A 177 6.20 -20.95 -1.20
N ARG A 178 6.79 -21.75 -2.11
CA ARG A 178 6.21 -21.92 -3.43
C ARG A 178 4.77 -22.43 -3.24
N PRO A 179 3.79 -21.88 -3.96
CA PRO A 179 2.42 -22.39 -3.86
C PRO A 179 2.45 -23.89 -4.16
N PHE A 180 1.77 -24.68 -3.33
CA PHE A 180 1.69 -26.14 -3.47
C PHE A 180 1.14 -26.57 -4.83
N LEU A 181 0.37 -25.69 -5.48
CA LEU A 181 -0.12 -25.86 -6.85
C LEU A 181 0.29 -24.62 -7.66
N ASP A 182 1.30 -24.78 -8.52
CA ASP A 182 1.67 -23.78 -9.54
C ASP A 182 0.69 -23.90 -10.72
N MET A 183 -0.54 -23.42 -10.50
CA MET A 183 -1.54 -23.33 -11.56
C MET A 183 -1.48 -21.95 -12.19
N GLY A 184 -1.33 -21.91 -13.53
CA GLY A 184 -1.42 -20.67 -14.29
C GLY A 184 -2.76 -19.97 -14.08
N GLU A 185 -2.75 -18.64 -14.19
CA GLU A 185 -3.93 -17.79 -13.97
C GLU A 185 -5.15 -18.25 -14.78
N GLY A 186 -4.93 -18.75 -16.01
CA GLY A 186 -5.97 -19.33 -16.86
C GLY A 186 -6.63 -20.57 -16.26
N THR A 187 -5.86 -21.47 -15.64
CA THR A 187 -6.40 -22.67 -14.99
C THR A 187 -7.22 -22.31 -13.76
N LYS A 188 -6.81 -21.29 -13.00
CA LYS A 188 -7.58 -20.79 -11.85
C LYS A 188 -8.93 -20.22 -12.28
N ASN A 189 -8.93 -19.38 -13.32
CA ASN A 189 -10.17 -18.81 -13.85
C ASN A 189 -11.11 -19.89 -14.39
N ASN A 190 -10.57 -20.89 -15.08
CA ASN A 190 -11.34 -22.03 -15.59
C ASN A 190 -11.95 -22.86 -14.44
N ILE A 191 -11.19 -23.12 -13.37
CA ILE A 191 -11.71 -23.85 -12.19
C ILE A 191 -12.85 -23.07 -11.53
N ILE A 192 -12.68 -21.77 -11.31
CA ILE A 192 -13.72 -20.92 -10.70
C ILE A 192 -14.99 -20.90 -11.58
N THR A 193 -14.84 -20.80 -12.90
CA THR A 193 -16.00 -20.85 -13.81
C THR A 193 -16.69 -22.20 -13.80
N ALA A 194 -15.94 -23.31 -13.72
CA ALA A 194 -16.51 -24.65 -13.67
C ALA A 194 -17.29 -24.88 -12.36
N GLU A 195 -16.72 -24.47 -11.21
CA GLU A 195 -17.42 -24.54 -9.93
C GLU A 195 -18.71 -23.70 -9.92
N GLY A 196 -18.68 -22.50 -10.50
CA GLY A 196 -19.87 -21.65 -10.64
C GLY A 196 -20.99 -22.28 -11.49
N ILE A 197 -20.62 -22.90 -12.61
CA ILE A 197 -21.58 -23.60 -13.50
C ILE A 197 -22.18 -24.82 -12.78
N ILE A 198 -21.36 -25.60 -12.07
CA ILE A 198 -21.83 -26.78 -11.32
C ILE A 198 -22.82 -26.36 -10.23
N LEU A 199 -22.54 -25.30 -9.47
CA LEU A 199 -23.45 -24.80 -8.44
C LEU A 199 -24.77 -24.29 -9.02
N LEU A 200 -24.72 -23.63 -10.18
CA LEU A 200 -25.93 -23.18 -10.88
C LEU A 200 -26.82 -24.36 -11.29
N PHE A 201 -26.23 -25.41 -11.87
CA PHE A 201 -26.99 -26.62 -12.22
C PHE A 201 -27.56 -27.31 -10.97
N CYS A 202 -26.79 -27.41 -9.89
CA CYS A 202 -27.26 -27.99 -8.63
C CYS A 202 -28.45 -27.23 -8.03
N ALA A 203 -28.58 -25.92 -8.26
CA ALA A 203 -29.72 -25.14 -7.80
C ALA A 203 -30.94 -25.21 -8.75
N VAL A 204 -30.71 -25.12 -10.06
CA VAL A 204 -31.78 -25.03 -11.07
C VAL A 204 -32.40 -26.39 -11.38
N VAL A 205 -31.61 -27.46 -11.43
CA VAL A 205 -32.08 -28.79 -11.84
C VAL A 205 -33.13 -29.36 -10.87
N PRO A 206 -32.95 -29.33 -9.53
CA PRO A 206 -34.00 -29.80 -8.61
C PRO A 206 -35.28 -28.97 -8.70
N GLY A 207 -35.17 -27.64 -8.80
CA GLY A 207 -36.33 -26.74 -8.90
C GLY A 207 -37.14 -26.96 -10.18
N THR A 208 -36.45 -27.10 -11.32
CA THR A 208 -37.11 -27.37 -12.60
C THR A 208 -37.70 -28.78 -12.66
N LEU A 209 -37.03 -29.81 -12.14
CA LEU A 209 -37.58 -31.18 -12.07
C LEU A 209 -38.88 -31.25 -11.26
N LEU A 210 -38.98 -30.51 -10.15
CA LEU A 210 -40.22 -30.44 -9.37
C LEU A 210 -41.36 -29.74 -10.12
N LEU A 211 -41.06 -28.64 -10.82
CA LEU A 211 -42.04 -27.93 -11.65
C LEU A 211 -42.50 -28.77 -12.85
N PHE A 212 -41.59 -29.46 -13.54
CA PHE A 212 -41.93 -30.38 -14.63
C PHE A 212 -42.78 -31.55 -14.14
N ARG A 213 -42.46 -32.13 -12.98
CA ARG A 213 -43.26 -33.19 -12.37
C ARG A 213 -44.68 -32.71 -12.03
N LYS A 214 -44.83 -31.50 -11.48
CA LYS A 214 -46.16 -30.93 -11.17
C LYS A 214 -46.95 -30.58 -12.44
N ARG A 215 -46.29 -30.01 -13.45
CA ARG A 215 -46.90 -29.74 -14.77
C ARG A 215 -47.36 -31.03 -15.46
N TRP A 216 -46.56 -32.09 -15.39
CA TRP A 216 -46.93 -33.41 -15.91
C TRP A 216 -48.15 -33.98 -15.21
N GLN A 217 -48.24 -33.86 -13.88
CA GLN A 217 -49.44 -34.27 -13.15
C GLN A 217 -50.67 -33.48 -13.57
N ASN A 218 -50.58 -32.15 -13.68
CA ASN A 218 -51.71 -31.32 -14.14
C ASN A 218 -52.16 -31.67 -15.57
N MET A 219 -51.24 -32.01 -16.47
CA MET A 219 -51.58 -32.40 -17.84
C MET A 219 -52.28 -33.77 -17.88
N LYS A 220 -51.96 -34.68 -16.95
CA LYS A 220 -52.64 -35.97 -16.82
C LYS A 220 -54.09 -35.80 -16.33
N PHE A 221 -54.31 -34.94 -15.32
CA PHE A 221 -55.65 -34.63 -14.82
C PHE A 221 -56.54 -33.84 -15.81
N GLY A 222 -55.94 -33.09 -16.74
CA GLY A 222 -56.69 -32.39 -17.79
C GLY A 222 -57.12 -33.26 -18.97
N VAL A 223 -56.56 -34.46 -19.11
CA VAL A 223 -56.90 -35.43 -20.16
C VAL A 223 -57.95 -36.44 -19.66
N ASP A 224 -58.03 -36.72 -18.35
CA ASP A 224 -59.04 -37.61 -17.76
C ASP A 224 -60.41 -36.93 -17.50
N ALA A 225 -60.60 -35.66 -17.86
CA ALA A 225 -61.85 -34.91 -17.61
C ALA A 225 -62.77 -34.79 -18.83
N GLN A 226 -62.39 -35.39 -19.97
CA GLN A 226 -63.19 -35.39 -21.18
C GLN A 226 -63.12 -36.80 -21.75
N ASP A 227 -64.07 -37.65 -21.34
CA ASP A 227 -64.67 -38.78 -22.07
C ASP A 227 -65.34 -39.73 -21.04
N ASP A 228 -66.52 -40.23 -21.37
CA ASP A 228 -67.28 -41.31 -20.70
C ASP A 228 -68.30 -41.01 -19.57
N TYR A 229 -69.07 -39.91 -19.60
CA TYR A 229 -70.29 -39.82 -18.76
C TYR A 229 -71.52 -39.16 -19.42
N GLU A 230 -71.64 -39.27 -20.74
CA GLU A 230 -72.86 -38.92 -21.47
C GLU A 230 -73.22 -40.12 -22.36
N ASP A 231 -73.78 -41.21 -21.80
CA ASP A 231 -74.62 -42.19 -22.55
C ASP A 231 -75.10 -43.42 -21.72
N GLU A 232 -75.61 -43.23 -20.50
CA GLU A 232 -76.40 -44.29 -19.83
C GLU A 232 -77.69 -43.69 -19.24
N ASN A 233 -78.67 -43.48 -20.14
CA ASN A 233 -80.08 -43.58 -19.79
C ASN A 233 -80.34 -44.96 -19.16
N LEU A 234 -80.85 -45.06 -17.92
CA LEU A 234 -82.10 -45.79 -17.68
C LEU A 234 -82.62 -45.59 -16.26
N TYR A 235 -83.89 -45.21 -16.20
CA TYR A 235 -84.70 -44.99 -15.02
C TYR A 235 -84.86 -46.29 -14.21
N GLU A 236 -84.06 -46.49 -13.17
CA GLU A 236 -84.25 -47.58 -12.21
C GLU A 236 -85.04 -47.10 -10.99
N GLY A 237 -86.32 -47.49 -10.96
CA GLY A 237 -86.99 -47.85 -9.71
C GLY A 237 -87.56 -46.72 -8.87
N LEU A 238 -88.61 -46.06 -9.38
CA LEU A 238 -89.60 -45.45 -8.49
C LEU A 238 -90.37 -46.60 -7.82
N ASN A 239 -90.10 -46.88 -6.55
CA ASN A 239 -90.80 -47.91 -5.77
C ASN A 239 -92.26 -47.45 -5.58
N LEU A 240 -93.22 -48.12 -6.24
CA LEU A 240 -94.65 -47.81 -6.14
C LEU A 240 -95.23 -48.06 -4.74
N ASP A 241 -94.51 -48.78 -3.88
CA ASP A 241 -94.90 -49.03 -2.49
C ASP A 241 -94.54 -47.87 -1.54
N ASP A 242 -93.71 -46.91 -1.99
CA ASP A 242 -93.39 -45.67 -1.26
C ASP A 242 -94.23 -44.48 -1.75
N CYS A 243 -95.24 -44.72 -2.59
CA CYS A 243 -96.28 -43.74 -2.87
C CYS A 243 -97.12 -43.52 -1.61
N SER A 244 -96.74 -42.49 -0.84
CA SER A 244 -97.57 -41.89 0.19
C SER A 244 -99.00 -41.69 -0.33
N MET A 245 -99.96 -42.19 0.42
CA MET A 245 -101.38 -41.87 0.25
C MET A 245 -101.55 -40.34 0.24
N TYR A 246 -101.78 -39.79 -0.94
CA TYR A 246 -102.48 -38.51 -1.06
C TYR A 246 -103.88 -38.74 -0.49
N GLU A 247 -104.17 -38.15 0.66
CA GLU A 247 -105.46 -37.51 1.00
C GLU A 247 -105.27 -36.81 2.35
N ASP A 248 -104.87 -35.55 2.29
CA ASP A 248 -105.54 -34.48 3.05
C ASP A 248 -104.96 -33.12 2.65
N ILE A 249 -105.47 -32.62 1.52
CA ILE A 249 -105.35 -31.20 1.21
C ILE A 249 -106.37 -30.47 2.09
N SER A 250 -105.92 -29.79 3.14
CA SER A 250 -106.60 -28.57 3.59
C SER A 250 -105.85 -27.37 3.05
N ARG A 251 -106.40 -26.77 1.98
CA ARG A 251 -105.91 -25.51 1.40
C ARG A 251 -106.11 -24.40 2.42
N GLY A 252 -105.12 -24.18 3.27
CA GLY A 252 -105.00 -23.02 4.13
C GLY A 252 -104.59 -21.79 3.31
N LEU A 253 -105.55 -20.90 3.10
CA LEU A 253 -105.47 -19.47 2.77
C LEU A 253 -104.06 -18.86 2.58
N GLN A 254 -103.67 -18.65 1.31
CA GLN A 254 -103.04 -17.46 0.74
C GLN A 254 -101.92 -16.71 1.53
N GLY A 255 -100.73 -16.64 0.92
CA GLY A 255 -99.62 -15.79 1.38
C GLY A 255 -98.57 -15.50 0.29
N THR A 256 -98.96 -14.67 -0.68
CA THR A 256 -98.15 -13.78 -1.55
C THR A 256 -96.80 -14.24 -2.11
N TYR A 257 -96.80 -14.45 -3.42
CA TYR A 257 -95.69 -14.24 -4.35
C TYR A 257 -95.01 -12.89 -4.07
N GLN A 258 -93.68 -12.86 -3.93
CA GLN A 258 -92.92 -11.62 -4.00
C GLN A 258 -91.73 -11.86 -4.93
N ASP A 259 -91.96 -11.49 -6.18
CA ASP A 259 -90.93 -11.37 -7.21
C ASP A 259 -91.05 -9.94 -7.74
N VAL A 260 -90.00 -9.15 -7.56
CA VAL A 260 -89.69 -7.96 -8.38
C VAL A 260 -88.30 -7.46 -7.97
N GLY A 261 -87.33 -7.68 -8.84
CA GLY A 261 -86.18 -6.79 -8.92
C GLY A 261 -86.60 -5.42 -9.44
N SER A 262 -85.83 -4.36 -9.12
CA SER A 262 -85.39 -3.31 -10.06
C SER A 262 -84.66 -2.17 -9.34
N LEU A 263 -83.47 -1.84 -9.87
CA LEU A 263 -82.82 -0.52 -10.01
C LEU A 263 -82.70 0.45 -8.81
N HIS A 264 -81.44 0.81 -8.48
CA HIS A 264 -81.04 2.21 -8.61
C HIS A 264 -79.52 2.39 -8.81
N ILE A 265 -79.17 2.95 -9.97
CA ILE A 265 -77.92 3.69 -10.20
C ILE A 265 -77.97 4.92 -9.28
N GLY A 266 -76.93 5.09 -8.47
CA GLY A 266 -76.76 6.18 -7.53
C GLY A 266 -75.29 6.53 -7.43
N ASP A 267 -74.93 7.52 -8.23
CA ASP A 267 -73.66 8.25 -8.30
C ASP A 267 -73.23 8.79 -6.93
N GLY A 268 -71.92 8.88 -6.66
CA GLY A 268 -71.42 9.29 -5.35
C GLY A 268 -69.90 9.27 -5.17
N ASP A 269 -69.21 10.08 -5.98
CA ASP A 269 -67.98 10.82 -5.66
C ASP A 269 -66.71 10.07 -5.25
N VAL A 270 -65.95 9.66 -6.27
CA VAL A 270 -64.48 9.61 -6.20
C VAL A 270 -63.93 10.99 -6.59
N GLN A 271 -63.49 11.78 -5.60
CA GLN A 271 -62.74 13.02 -5.84
C GLN A 271 -61.25 12.73 -6.07
N LEU A 272 -60.78 13.10 -7.26
CA LEU A 272 -59.38 13.27 -7.64
C LEU A 272 -59.18 14.72 -8.12
N GLU A 273 -58.19 15.40 -7.53
CA GLU A 273 -57.35 16.52 -8.03
C GLU A 273 -57.07 17.53 -6.90
N LYS A 274 -55.89 18.15 -6.72
CA LYS A 274 -54.76 18.49 -7.63
C LYS A 274 -53.59 19.04 -6.76
N PRO A 275 -52.61 19.72 -7.37
CA PRO A 275 -51.31 19.25 -7.86
C PRO A 275 -50.21 19.11 -6.78
#